data_AF-F6IF14-F1
#
_entry.id   AF-F6IF14-F1
#
_cell.length_a   1.000
_cell.length_b   1.000
_cell.length_c   1.000
_cell.angle_alpha   90.00
_cell.angle_beta   90.00
_cell.angle_gamma   90.00
#
_symmetry.space_group_name_H-M   'P 1'
#
loop_
_entity.id
_entity.type
_entity.pdbx_description
1 polymer ?
#
loop_
_entity_poly.entity_id
_entity_poly.type
_entity_poly.pdbx_seq_one_letter_code
_entity_poly.pdbx_strand_id
1 'polypeptide(L)'
;MTRSADPFIPGEILAAPGEHELNAGQPVTAIRVANSGDRPVQVGSHYHFAEANDGLVFDRDAALGKRLDIPAGTAVRFEPGQAREVSLVPLRGDRQVFGFQGKVMGPLEAGDA
;
A
#
# COMPACT_ATOMS: atom_id res chain seq x y z
N MET A 1 -48.47 2.30 22.23
CA MET A 1 -47.30 3.08 21.77
C MET A 1 -46.04 2.33 22.16
N THR A 2 -45.58 1.42 21.31
CA THR A 2 -44.30 0.73 21.46
C THR A 2 -43.21 1.71 21.08
N ARG A 3 -42.40 2.15 22.06
CA ARG A 3 -41.22 2.97 21.81
C ARG A 3 -40.25 2.13 20.96
N SER A 4 -39.87 2.64 19.78
CA SER A 4 -38.70 2.11 19.07
C SER A 4 -37.49 2.27 19.98
N ALA A 5 -36.69 1.21 20.10
CA ALA A 5 -35.66 1.06 21.12
C ALA A 5 -34.32 1.76 20.78
N ASP A 6 -34.20 2.40 19.62
CA ASP A 6 -32.98 3.10 19.24
C ASP A 6 -33.07 4.60 19.58
N PRO A 7 -32.19 5.13 20.43
CA PRO A 7 -32.10 6.55 20.68
C PRO A 7 -31.66 7.29 19.41
N PHE A 8 -32.31 8.40 19.09
CA PHE A 8 -31.92 9.27 17.97
C PHE A 8 -30.55 9.89 18.22
N ILE A 9 -29.58 9.62 17.33
CA ILE A 9 -28.21 10.16 17.41
C ILE A 9 -27.93 11.05 16.19
N PRO A 10 -27.95 12.39 16.35
CA PRO A 10 -27.62 13.31 15.25
C PRO A 10 -26.21 13.06 14.68
N GLY A 11 -26.13 12.82 13.38
CA GLY A 11 -24.87 12.59 12.68
C GLY A 11 -24.35 11.15 12.75
N GLU A 12 -25.13 10.19 13.25
CA GLU A 12 -24.74 8.80 13.19
C GLU A 12 -24.63 8.30 11.74
N ILE A 13 -23.65 7.42 11.51
CA ILE A 13 -23.50 6.71 10.25
C ILE A 13 -23.93 5.26 10.48
N LEU A 14 -25.05 4.89 9.88
CA LEU A 14 -25.54 3.52 9.88
C LEU A 14 -24.97 2.79 8.65
N ALA A 15 -23.76 2.24 8.80
CA ALA A 15 -23.12 1.47 7.74
C ALA A 15 -23.86 0.14 7.52
N ALA A 16 -24.00 -0.28 6.27
CA ALA A 16 -24.46 -1.62 5.96
C ALA A 16 -23.46 -2.65 6.52
N PRO A 17 -23.92 -3.80 7.04
CA PRO A 17 -23.02 -4.86 7.46
C PRO A 17 -22.27 -5.43 6.27
N GLY A 18 -21.01 -5.85 6.49
CA GLY A 18 -20.19 -6.49 5.48
C GLY A 18 -18.75 -5.96 5.47
N GLU A 19 -17.98 -6.44 4.49
CA GLU A 19 -16.61 -6.01 4.24
C GLU A 19 -16.48 -5.55 2.79
N HIS A 20 -15.53 -4.64 2.55
CA HIS A 20 -15.20 -4.18 1.21
C HIS A 20 -13.83 -4.72 0.81
N GLU A 21 -13.80 -5.51 -0.25
CA GLU A 21 -12.54 -5.94 -0.86
C GLU A 21 -11.86 -4.74 -1.53
N LEU A 22 -10.59 -4.51 -1.18
CA LEU A 22 -9.78 -3.47 -1.77
C LEU A 22 -8.95 -4.04 -2.92
N ASN A 23 -8.70 -3.22 -3.94
CA ASN A 23 -7.86 -3.59 -5.08
C ASN A 23 -8.28 -4.93 -5.73
N ALA A 24 -9.59 -5.20 -5.74
CA ALA A 24 -10.14 -6.46 -6.25
C ALA A 24 -9.67 -6.74 -7.69
N GLY A 25 -9.33 -8.00 -7.96
CA GLY A 25 -8.88 -8.47 -9.27
C GLY A 25 -7.49 -8.00 -9.69
N GLN A 26 -6.72 -7.36 -8.80
CA GLN A 26 -5.32 -7.01 -9.08
C GLN A 26 -4.41 -8.21 -8.81
N PRO A 27 -3.39 -8.45 -9.65
CA PRO A 27 -2.38 -9.45 -9.34
C PRO A 27 -1.58 -9.00 -8.11
N VAL A 28 -1.40 -9.91 -7.15
CA VAL A 28 -0.68 -9.64 -5.91
C VAL A 28 0.72 -10.24 -5.99
N THR A 29 1.73 -9.44 -5.67
CA THR A 29 3.12 -9.90 -5.51
C THR A 29 3.50 -9.81 -4.04
N ALA A 30 3.65 -10.95 -3.38
CA ALA A 30 4.17 -11.02 -2.02
C ALA A 30 5.70 -10.94 -2.03
N ILE A 31 6.28 -10.01 -1.28
CA ILE A 31 7.73 -9.86 -1.15
C ILE A 31 8.15 -9.74 0.31
N ARG A 32 9.30 -10.32 0.64
CA ARG A 32 9.95 -10.15 1.95
C ARG A 32 10.79 -8.89 1.95
N VAL A 33 10.57 -8.04 2.95
CA VAL A 33 11.25 -6.75 3.12
C VAL A 33 11.91 -6.71 4.50
N ALA A 34 13.20 -6.39 4.53
CA ALA A 34 13.97 -6.22 5.76
C ALA A 34 14.50 -4.79 5.89
N ASN A 35 14.47 -4.22 7.09
CA ASN A 35 15.13 -2.94 7.37
C ASN A 35 16.52 -3.20 7.94
N SER A 36 17.56 -2.96 7.13
CA SER A 36 18.96 -3.06 7.55
C SER A 36 19.50 -1.77 8.18
N GLY A 37 18.69 -0.71 8.21
CA GLY A 37 19.04 0.57 8.82
C GLY A 37 18.89 0.57 10.35
N ASP A 38 19.40 1.65 10.95
CA ASP A 38 19.36 1.93 12.39
C ASP A 38 18.12 2.74 12.82
N ARG A 39 17.30 3.17 11.85
CA ARG A 39 16.12 4.00 12.05
C ARG A 39 14.88 3.32 11.47
N PRO A 40 13.70 3.55 12.06
CA PRO A 40 12.47 3.02 11.53
C PRO A 40 12.13 3.67 10.17
N VAL A 41 11.58 2.85 9.28
CA VAL A 41 11.10 3.30 7.96
C VAL A 41 9.61 3.00 7.87
N GLN A 42 8.84 3.94 7.33
CA GLN A 42 7.41 3.76 7.08
C GLN A 42 7.09 4.11 5.63
N VAL A 43 6.41 3.19 4.93
CA VAL A 43 6.07 3.33 3.51
C VAL A 43 4.56 3.36 3.35
N GLY A 44 4.05 4.40 2.69
CA GLY A 44 2.62 4.61 2.49
C GLY A 44 2.01 3.78 1.35
N SER A 45 0.69 3.64 1.39
CA SER A 45 -0.12 2.84 0.44
C SER A 45 0.13 3.11 -1.05
N HIS A 46 0.47 4.34 -1.43
CA HIS A 46 0.60 4.77 -2.84
C HIS A 46 2.03 5.16 -3.22
N TYR A 47 3.01 4.85 -2.37
CA TYR A 47 4.41 5.07 -2.71
C TYR A 47 4.87 4.03 -3.74
N HIS A 48 5.63 4.43 -4.77
CA HIS A 48 6.22 3.49 -5.72
C HIS A 48 7.26 2.62 -5.00
N PHE A 49 6.90 1.36 -4.73
CA PHE A 49 7.58 0.57 -3.70
C PHE A 49 9.05 0.28 -4.07
N ALA A 50 9.36 0.11 -5.35
CA ALA A 50 10.74 -0.05 -5.82
C ALA A 50 11.65 1.15 -5.45
N GLU A 51 11.09 2.34 -5.25
CA GLU A 51 11.84 3.54 -4.87
C GLU A 51 11.82 3.79 -3.36
N ALA A 52 11.33 2.86 -2.53
CA ALA A 52 11.33 3.03 -1.07
C ALA A 52 12.78 3.17 -0.53
N ASN A 53 12.93 3.63 0.72
CA ASN A 53 14.23 3.90 1.36
C ASN A 53 15.27 2.80 1.09
N ASP A 54 16.51 3.16 0.75
CA ASP A 54 17.57 2.21 0.40
C ASP A 54 18.04 1.35 1.59
N GLY A 55 17.74 1.75 2.84
CA GLY A 55 17.92 0.92 4.03
C GLY A 55 16.94 -0.26 4.11
N LEU A 56 15.95 -0.33 3.21
CA LEU A 56 15.11 -1.51 3.03
C LEU A 56 15.71 -2.45 1.98
N VAL A 57 15.90 -3.71 2.37
CA VAL A 57 16.43 -4.80 1.55
C VAL A 57 15.28 -5.70 1.10
N PHE A 58 15.06 -5.77 -0.21
CA PHE A 58 14.07 -6.60 -0.88
C PHE A 58 14.35 -6.65 -2.39
N ASP A 59 13.61 -7.49 -3.11
CA ASP A 59 13.66 -7.56 -4.57
C ASP A 59 13.01 -6.31 -5.20
N ARG A 60 13.86 -5.39 -5.67
CA ARG A 60 13.45 -4.10 -6.25
C ARG A 60 12.81 -4.26 -7.61
N ASP A 61 13.24 -5.24 -8.39
CA ASP A 61 12.70 -5.53 -9.73
C ASP A 61 11.28 -6.09 -9.60
N ALA A 62 11.07 -7.01 -8.64
CA ALA A 62 9.73 -7.52 -8.34
C ALA A 62 8.76 -6.43 -7.83
N ALA A 63 9.27 -5.32 -7.30
CA ALA A 63 8.49 -4.19 -6.79
C ALA A 63 8.29 -3.07 -7.82
N LEU A 64 8.92 -3.15 -9.00
CA LEU A 64 8.85 -2.12 -10.02
C LEU A 64 7.41 -1.93 -10.51
N GLY A 65 6.97 -0.68 -10.54
CA GLY A 65 5.62 -0.32 -10.95
C GLY A 65 4.52 -0.76 -10.00
N LYS A 66 4.84 -1.09 -8.75
CA LYS A 66 3.87 -1.59 -7.75
C LYS A 66 3.83 -0.70 -6.50
N ARG A 67 2.75 -0.83 -5.74
CA ARG A 67 2.49 -0.14 -4.46
C ARG A 67 1.92 -1.12 -3.44
N LEU A 68 1.91 -0.74 -2.17
CA LEU A 68 1.37 -1.59 -1.10
C LEU A 68 -0.13 -1.87 -1.31
N ASP A 69 -0.50 -3.13 -1.13
CA ASP A 69 -1.88 -3.61 -1.13
C ASP A 69 -2.50 -3.44 0.26
N ILE A 70 -2.77 -2.19 0.64
CA ILE A 70 -3.33 -1.80 1.94
C ILE A 70 -4.36 -0.69 1.75
N PRO A 71 -5.20 -0.39 2.77
CA PRO A 71 -6.14 0.72 2.70
C PRO A 71 -5.46 2.05 2.33
N ALA A 72 -6.11 2.80 1.44
CA ALA A 72 -5.60 4.10 0.99
C ALA A 72 -5.37 5.05 2.18
N GLY A 73 -4.26 5.80 2.15
CA GLY A 73 -3.86 6.70 3.23
C GLY A 73 -3.15 6.01 4.41
N THR A 74 -3.12 4.69 4.48
CA THR A 74 -2.37 3.95 5.51
C THR A 74 -0.93 3.65 5.07
N ALA A 75 -0.14 3.04 5.97
CA ALA A 75 1.27 2.73 5.74
C ALA A 75 1.72 1.47 6.49
N VAL A 76 2.80 0.84 5.99
CA VAL A 76 3.51 -0.25 6.68
C VAL A 76 4.79 0.31 7.29
N ARG A 77 5.02 -0.01 8.57
CA ARG A 77 6.20 0.37 9.34
C ARG A 77 7.16 -0.81 9.48
N PHE A 78 8.44 -0.52 9.36
CA PHE A 78 9.56 -1.45 9.50
C PHE A 78 10.53 -0.92 10.56
N GLU A 79 10.59 -1.59 11.70
CA GLU A 79 11.57 -1.26 12.75
C GLU A 79 13.00 -1.68 12.33
N PRO A 80 14.06 -1.09 12.91
CA PRO A 80 15.44 -1.54 12.67
C PRO A 80 15.62 -3.04 12.89
N GLY A 81 16.23 -3.73 11.91
CA GLY A 81 16.45 -5.18 11.94
C GLY A 81 15.20 -6.04 11.68
N GLN A 82 14.01 -5.45 11.55
CA GLN A 82 12.79 -6.20 11.27
C GLN A 82 12.76 -6.69 9.82
N ALA A 83 12.33 -7.94 9.64
CA ALA A 83 11.93 -8.46 8.33
C ALA A 83 10.48 -8.94 8.36
N ARG A 84 9.70 -8.58 7.35
CA ARG A 84 8.32 -9.02 7.20
C ARG A 84 7.95 -9.16 5.73
N GLU A 85 6.93 -9.95 5.46
CA GLU A 85 6.30 -10.00 4.15
C GLU A 85 5.29 -8.86 3.99
N VAL A 86 5.20 -8.32 2.77
CA VAL A 86 4.19 -7.37 2.33
C VAL A 86 3.62 -7.78 0.98
N SER A 87 2.37 -7.42 0.74
CA SER A 87 1.70 -7.62 -0.53
C SER A 87 1.72 -6.33 -1.35
N LEU A 88 2.07 -6.45 -2.64
CA LEU A 88 2.10 -5.36 -3.59
C LEU A 88 1.11 -5.59 -4.74
N VAL A 89 0.48 -4.51 -5.20
CA VAL A 89 -0.37 -4.47 -6.39
C VAL A 89 0.16 -3.47 -7.41
N PRO A 90 -0.08 -3.66 -8.72
CA PRO A 90 0.37 -2.73 -9.75
C PRO A 90 -0.20 -1.32 -9.58
N LEU A 91 0.61 -0.32 -9.92
CA LEU A 91 0.11 1.00 -10.27
C LEU A 91 -0.80 0.89 -11.50
N ARG A 92 -1.90 1.63 -11.49
CA ARG A 92 -2.90 1.69 -12.57
C ARG A 92 -2.94 3.10 -13.17
N GLY A 93 -3.83 3.32 -14.14
CA GLY A 93 -3.86 4.54 -14.95
C GLY A 93 -2.76 4.51 -16.02
N ASP A 94 -2.18 5.66 -16.33
CA ASP A 94 -1.15 5.80 -17.39
C ASP A 94 0.19 5.15 -17.03
N ARG A 95 0.34 4.63 -15.80
CA ARG A 95 1.56 3.98 -15.29
C ARG A 95 2.81 4.83 -15.51
N GLN A 96 2.71 6.13 -15.20
CA GLN A 96 3.84 7.06 -15.21
C GLN A 96 4.26 7.40 -13.78
N VAL A 97 5.56 7.32 -13.51
CA VAL A 97 6.15 7.50 -12.18
C VAL A 97 7.05 8.73 -12.20
N PHE A 98 6.68 9.76 -11.45
CA PHE A 98 7.45 11.00 -11.29
C PHE A 98 7.64 11.32 -9.80
N GLY A 99 8.77 11.92 -9.44
CA GLY A 99 9.12 12.25 -8.06
C GLY A 99 9.85 11.11 -7.36
N PHE A 100 9.36 10.68 -6.19
CA PHE A 100 9.96 9.61 -5.37
C PHE A 100 11.46 9.78 -5.13
N GLN A 101 12.30 8.84 -5.57
CA GLN A 101 13.76 8.97 -5.55
C GLN A 101 14.33 9.38 -6.92
N GLY A 102 13.46 9.67 -7.89
CA GLY A 102 13.86 10.06 -9.24
C GLY A 102 14.42 8.91 -10.07
N LYS A 103 14.17 7.64 -9.69
CA LYS A 103 14.77 6.47 -10.35
C LYS A 103 14.07 6.10 -11.67
N VAL A 104 12.76 6.36 -11.78
CA VAL A 104 11.99 6.10 -13.01
C VAL A 104 11.74 7.37 -13.82
N MET A 105 11.14 8.39 -13.22
CA MET A 105 10.89 9.71 -13.84
C MET A 105 10.25 9.67 -15.24
N GLY A 106 9.28 8.77 -15.44
CA GLY A 106 8.68 8.54 -16.76
C GLY A 106 7.66 7.40 -16.79
N PRO A 107 7.21 7.02 -17.99
CA PRO A 107 6.34 5.84 -18.17
C PRO A 107 7.07 4.55 -17.78
N LEU A 108 6.32 3.60 -17.23
CA LEU A 108 6.77 2.22 -17.00
C LEU A 108 6.64 1.42 -18.30
N GLU A 109 7.58 0.50 -18.53
CA GLU A 109 7.60 -0.32 -19.73
C GLU A 109 6.43 -1.34 -19.77
N ALA A 110 5.99 -1.67 -20.98
CA ALA A 110 4.92 -2.63 -21.20
C ALA A 110 5.42 -4.08 -21.00
N GLY A 111 5.51 -4.50 -19.73
CA GLY A 111 5.91 -5.86 -19.34
C GLY A 111 5.90 -6.12 -17.84
N ASP A 112 5.88 -5.05 -17.04
CA ASP A 112 5.97 -5.12 -15.57
C ASP A 112 4.61 -5.35 -14.87
N ALA A 113 3.68 -6.08 -15.49
CA ALA A 113 2.31 -6.26 -15.01
C ALA A 113 2.05 -7.67 -14.47
#